data_AF-A0A366HS45-F1
#
_entry.id   AF-A0A366HS45-F1
#
_cell.length_a   1.000
_cell.length_b   1.000
_cell.length_c   1.000
_cell.angle_alpha   90.00
_cell.angle_beta   90.00
_cell.angle_gamma   90.00
#
_symmetry.space_group_name_H-M   'P 1'
#
loop_
_entity.id
_entity.type
_entity.pdbx_description
1 polymer ?
#
loop_
_entity_poly.entity_id
_entity_poly.type
_entity_poly.pdbx_seq_one_letter_code
_entity_poly.pdbx_strand_id
1 'polypeptide(L)'
;MGLFVHSLKELPITAERSYYLYLLNGGWAGPLERSIEQNYHAMSDMASRNDAIVIQGCERWHFQNEVFSWHHLNGEEAETLLPAILLTTIHPSRFANESDPYWQTAKQSDHLVLIPLKDHCNTGDEVVTFIRKVFEDIKSKKALIDFQVVGEMSPNRGKAFLDGLVLRPTFMGVGFDLKTLPELFRRKKR
;
A
#
# COMPACT_ATOMS: atom_id res chain seq x y z
N MET A 1 13.02 2.48 -8.09
CA MET A 1 12.84 3.54 -9.11
C MET A 1 11.65 4.36 -8.67
N GLY A 2 11.62 5.65 -8.95
CA GLY A 2 10.43 6.48 -8.74
C GLY A 2 9.66 6.64 -10.05
N LEU A 3 8.35 6.47 -10.02
CA LEU A 3 7.44 6.81 -11.10
C LEU A 3 6.44 7.87 -10.64
N PHE A 4 6.27 8.91 -11.45
CA PHE A 4 5.22 9.92 -11.31
C PHE A 4 4.30 9.75 -12.52
N VAL A 5 3.04 9.35 -12.30
CA VAL A 5 2.10 8.97 -13.37
C VAL A 5 0.76 9.65 -13.21
N HIS A 6 0.05 9.91 -14.32
CA HIS A 6 -1.33 10.39 -14.24
C HIS A 6 -2.31 9.24 -13.98
N SER A 7 -1.99 8.06 -14.51
CA SER A 7 -2.81 6.85 -14.37
C SER A 7 -1.96 5.59 -14.25
N LEU A 8 -2.49 4.59 -13.56
CA LEU A 8 -1.90 3.24 -13.50
C LEU A 8 -1.78 2.58 -14.88
N LYS A 9 -2.59 3.00 -15.86
CA LYS A 9 -2.50 2.54 -17.26
C LYS A 9 -1.20 2.95 -17.95
N GLU A 10 -0.52 3.97 -17.44
CA GLU A 10 0.75 4.48 -17.98
C GLU A 10 1.96 3.72 -17.42
N LEU A 11 1.75 2.80 -16.46
CA LEU A 11 2.85 2.06 -15.85
C LEU A 11 3.53 1.17 -16.89
N PRO A 12 4.87 1.27 -17.05
CA PRO A 12 5.59 0.48 -18.03
C PRO A 12 5.59 -0.99 -17.63
N ILE A 13 4.95 -1.84 -18.44
CA ILE A 13 4.85 -3.30 -18.22
C ILE A 13 6.24 -3.95 -18.17
N THR A 14 7.24 -3.35 -18.81
CA THR A 14 8.61 -3.86 -18.85
C THR A 14 9.43 -3.55 -17.60
N ALA A 15 8.94 -2.67 -16.70
CA ALA A 15 9.64 -2.32 -15.47
C ALA A 15 9.23 -3.23 -14.31
N GLU A 16 9.36 -4.56 -14.48
CA GLU A 16 9.03 -5.52 -13.43
C GLU A 16 9.97 -5.36 -12.23
N ARG A 17 9.40 -5.40 -11.02
CA ARG A 17 10.11 -5.34 -9.74
C ARG A 17 9.43 -6.25 -8.74
N SER A 18 10.17 -6.66 -7.71
CA SER A 18 9.60 -7.51 -6.65
C SER A 18 8.65 -6.76 -5.72
N TYR A 19 8.79 -5.43 -5.59
CA TYR A 19 7.97 -4.62 -4.68
C TYR A 19 7.45 -3.35 -5.34
N TYR A 20 6.17 -3.06 -5.13
CA TYR A 20 5.48 -1.86 -5.58
C TYR A 20 4.92 -1.12 -4.37
N LEU A 21 5.23 0.17 -4.30
CA LEU A 21 4.82 1.07 -3.24
C LEU A 21 3.99 2.20 -3.85
N TYR A 22 2.69 2.27 -3.57
CA TYR A 22 1.85 3.40 -3.98
C TYR A 22 1.73 4.39 -2.83
N LEU A 23 2.01 5.66 -3.13
CA LEU A 23 1.87 6.76 -2.19
C LEU A 23 0.47 7.39 -2.34
N LEU A 24 -0.38 7.23 -1.33
CA LEU A 24 -1.78 7.62 -1.35
C LEU A 24 -2.01 8.80 -0.41
N ASN A 25 -1.92 10.02 -0.94
CA ASN A 25 -1.89 11.24 -0.13
C ASN A 25 -3.26 11.93 0.06
N GLY A 26 -4.37 11.41 -0.48
CA GLY A 26 -5.70 12.02 -0.32
C GLY A 26 -5.89 13.43 -0.90
N GLY A 27 -4.86 14.03 -1.50
CA GLY A 27 -4.92 15.37 -2.10
C GLY A 27 -4.81 16.55 -1.11
N TRP A 28 -4.85 16.30 0.21
CA TRP A 28 -4.75 17.36 1.23
C TRP A 28 -3.30 17.53 1.72
N ALA A 29 -2.88 18.77 1.99
CA ALA A 29 -1.50 19.08 2.38
C ALA A 29 -1.27 19.08 3.90
N GLY A 30 -1.54 17.95 4.57
CA GLY A 30 -1.25 17.76 5.99
C GLY A 30 0.24 17.47 6.28
N PRO A 31 0.64 17.40 7.57
CA PRO A 31 2.04 17.17 7.95
C PRO A 31 2.61 15.83 7.46
N LEU A 32 1.81 14.75 7.46
CA LEU A 32 2.24 13.42 7.03
C LEU A 32 2.41 13.36 5.51
N GLU A 33 1.46 13.94 4.77
CA GLU A 33 1.47 14.04 3.30
C GLU A 33 2.68 14.81 2.81
N ARG A 34 2.98 15.97 3.44
CA ARG A 34 4.20 16.73 3.14
C ARG A 34 5.45 15.92 3.41
N SER A 35 5.47 15.11 4.46
CA SER A 35 6.63 14.28 4.79
C SER A 35 6.85 13.20 3.73
N ILE A 36 5.80 12.56 3.22
CA ILE A 36 5.88 11.63 2.09
C ILE A 36 6.47 12.33 0.86
N GLU A 37 5.93 13.50 0.52
CA GLU A 37 6.32 14.27 -0.67
C GLU A 37 7.78 14.73 -0.61
N GLN A 38 8.20 15.28 0.52
CA GLN A 38 9.58 15.76 0.72
C GLN A 38 10.59 14.60 0.68
N ASN A 39 10.17 13.38 1.00
CA ASN A 39 11.02 12.20 0.97
C ASN A 39 10.91 11.38 -0.33
N TYR A 40 10.10 11.80 -1.30
CA TYR A 40 9.88 11.04 -2.54
C TYR A 40 11.19 10.73 -3.28
N HIS A 41 12.10 11.70 -3.40
CA HIS A 41 13.38 11.49 -4.07
C HIS A 41 14.25 10.45 -3.35
N ALA A 42 14.31 10.48 -2.02
CA ALA A 42 15.03 9.50 -1.23
C ALA A 42 14.41 8.11 -1.37
N MET A 43 13.09 7.99 -1.32
CA MET A 43 12.37 6.74 -1.56
C MET A 43 12.63 6.19 -2.96
N SER A 44 12.66 7.06 -3.97
CA SER A 44 12.92 6.68 -5.36
C SER A 44 14.32 6.13 -5.58
N ASP A 45 15.34 6.74 -4.94
CA ASP A 45 16.72 6.25 -4.93
C ASP A 45 16.84 4.92 -4.18
N MET A 46 16.26 4.79 -2.98
CA MET A 46 16.24 3.52 -2.26
C MET A 46 15.57 2.42 -3.09
N ALA A 47 14.43 2.71 -3.70
CA ALA A 47 13.72 1.76 -4.54
C ALA A 47 14.55 1.36 -5.78
N SER A 48 15.32 2.29 -6.39
CA SER A 48 16.09 1.99 -7.61
C SER A 48 17.20 0.98 -7.34
N ARG A 49 17.72 0.98 -6.12
CA ARG A 49 18.80 0.10 -5.66
C ARG A 49 18.31 -1.24 -5.10
N ASN A 50 17.03 -1.37 -4.78
CA ASN A 50 16.50 -2.50 -4.00
C ASN A 50 15.29 -3.19 -4.67
N ASP A 51 15.31 -3.33 -5.99
CA ASP A 51 14.29 -4.09 -6.75
C ASP A 51 12.84 -3.68 -6.42
N ALA A 52 12.60 -2.38 -6.30
CA ALA A 52 11.30 -1.81 -5.97
C ALA A 52 10.95 -0.61 -6.84
N ILE A 53 9.65 -0.30 -6.92
CA ILE A 53 9.13 0.93 -7.51
C ILE A 53 8.28 1.69 -6.50
N VAL A 54 8.52 2.99 -6.41
CA VAL A 54 7.66 3.94 -5.70
C VAL A 54 6.83 4.68 -6.75
N ILE A 55 5.52 4.65 -6.60
CA ILE A 55 4.55 5.20 -7.56
C ILE A 55 3.78 6.31 -6.86
N GLN A 56 3.76 7.48 -7.49
CA GLN A 56 2.98 8.62 -7.04
C GLN A 56 2.15 9.18 -8.20
N GLY A 57 0.92 9.56 -7.89
CA GLY A 57 0.05 10.24 -8.84
C GLY A 57 0.44 11.69 -9.05
N CYS A 58 0.49 12.14 -10.31
CA CYS A 58 0.50 13.56 -10.66
C CYS A 58 -0.73 14.27 -10.08
N GLU A 59 -1.89 13.65 -10.24
CA GLU A 59 -3.18 14.10 -9.72
C GLU A 59 -3.63 13.18 -8.58
N ARG A 60 -3.25 13.57 -7.36
CA ARG A 60 -3.28 12.70 -6.16
C ARG A 60 -4.65 12.06 -5.88
N TRP A 61 -5.73 12.83 -6.00
CA TRP A 61 -7.10 12.34 -5.74
C TRP A 61 -7.54 11.31 -6.79
N HIS A 62 -7.38 11.62 -8.08
CA HIS A 62 -7.78 10.72 -9.17
C HIS A 62 -6.95 9.44 -9.18
N PHE A 63 -5.63 9.57 -8.98
CA PHE A 63 -4.71 8.45 -8.91
C PHE A 63 -5.08 7.48 -7.79
N GLN A 64 -5.37 8.00 -6.60
CA GLN A 64 -5.76 7.16 -5.47
C GLN A 64 -7.06 6.40 -5.73
N ASN A 65 -8.07 7.04 -6.31
CA ASN A 65 -9.33 6.36 -6.65
C ASN A 65 -9.10 5.24 -7.67
N GLU A 66 -8.18 5.44 -8.61
CA GLU A 66 -7.78 4.39 -9.54
C GLU A 66 -7.07 3.23 -8.83
N VAL A 67 -6.13 3.52 -7.92
CA VAL A 67 -5.45 2.50 -7.09
C VAL A 67 -6.47 1.72 -6.27
N PHE A 68 -7.38 2.40 -5.58
CA PHE A 68 -8.43 1.74 -4.81
C PHE A 68 -9.32 0.87 -5.69
N SER A 69 -9.75 1.37 -6.85
CA SER A 69 -10.54 0.59 -7.80
C SER A 69 -9.81 -0.66 -8.31
N TRP A 70 -8.54 -0.54 -8.68
CA TRP A 70 -7.75 -1.66 -9.22
C TRP A 70 -7.46 -2.73 -8.17
N HIS A 71 -7.37 -2.35 -6.90
CA HIS A 71 -7.18 -3.28 -5.80
C HIS A 71 -8.50 -3.67 -5.11
N HIS A 72 -9.63 -3.33 -5.75
CA HIS A 72 -10.98 -3.56 -5.25
C HIS A 72 -11.21 -3.10 -3.81
N LEU A 73 -10.54 -2.03 -3.40
CA LEU A 73 -10.72 -1.34 -2.13
C LEU A 73 -11.92 -0.40 -2.27
N ASN A 74 -13.08 -0.80 -1.74
CA ASN A 74 -14.33 -0.06 -1.92
C ASN A 74 -14.90 0.50 -0.62
N GLY A 75 -15.62 1.62 -0.72
CA GLY A 75 -16.39 2.23 0.36
C GLY A 75 -15.90 3.62 0.79
N GLU A 76 -16.78 4.41 1.40
CA GLU A 76 -16.47 5.75 1.94
C GLU A 76 -15.36 5.70 3.02
N GLU A 77 -15.18 4.55 3.66
CA GLU A 77 -14.10 4.29 4.63
C GLU A 77 -12.70 4.24 3.96
N ALA A 78 -12.59 4.05 2.64
CA ALA A 78 -11.28 4.05 1.99
C ALA A 78 -10.58 5.41 2.13
N GLU A 79 -11.37 6.49 2.14
CA GLU A 79 -10.86 7.85 2.28
C GLU A 79 -10.39 8.15 3.71
N THR A 80 -10.94 7.46 4.72
CA THR A 80 -10.56 7.65 6.13
C THR A 80 -9.16 7.11 6.42
N LEU A 81 -8.69 6.14 5.62
CA LEU A 81 -7.37 5.51 5.72
C LEU A 81 -6.22 6.41 5.25
N LEU A 82 -6.52 7.56 4.64
CA LEU A 82 -5.52 8.42 4.02
C LEU A 82 -4.90 9.40 5.03
N PRO A 83 -3.63 9.79 4.86
CA PRO A 83 -2.71 9.27 3.86
C PRO A 83 -2.24 7.86 4.20
N ALA A 84 -1.98 7.08 3.16
CA ALA A 84 -1.58 5.68 3.27
C ALA A 84 -0.42 5.33 2.34
N ILE A 85 0.27 4.25 2.68
CA ILE A 85 1.19 3.57 1.77
C ILE A 85 0.60 2.20 1.47
N LEU A 86 0.46 1.89 0.19
CA LEU A 86 0.06 0.58 -0.28
C LEU A 86 1.28 -0.18 -0.78
N LEU A 87 1.57 -1.33 -0.18
CA LEU A 87 2.66 -2.23 -0.58
C LEU A 87 2.08 -3.45 -1.28
N THR A 88 2.65 -3.86 -2.41
CA THR A 88 2.30 -5.13 -3.05
C THR A 88 3.49 -5.76 -3.76
N THR A 89 3.51 -7.09 -3.85
CA THR A 89 4.45 -7.84 -4.70
C THR A 89 3.83 -8.19 -6.06
N ILE A 90 2.57 -7.81 -6.28
CA ILE A 90 1.83 -8.13 -7.49
C ILE A 90 2.05 -7.02 -8.52
N HIS A 91 2.41 -7.41 -9.74
CA HIS A 91 2.61 -6.45 -10.82
C HIS A 91 1.31 -5.66 -11.11
N PRO A 92 1.36 -4.31 -11.21
CA PRO A 92 0.19 -3.46 -11.41
C PRO A 92 -0.72 -3.89 -12.57
N SER A 93 -0.15 -4.34 -13.69
CA SER A 93 -0.90 -4.79 -14.87
C SER A 93 -1.82 -5.99 -14.62
N ARG A 94 -1.54 -6.79 -13.58
CA ARG A 94 -2.37 -7.97 -13.22
C ARG A 94 -3.72 -7.56 -12.67
N PHE A 95 -3.80 -6.40 -12.02
CA PHE A 95 -5.05 -5.86 -11.45
C PHE A 95 -6.01 -5.33 -12.51
N ALA A 96 -5.49 -4.89 -13.65
CA ALA A 96 -6.31 -4.44 -14.77
C ALA A 96 -7.07 -5.58 -15.47
N ASN A 97 -6.66 -6.84 -15.25
CA ASN A 97 -7.26 -8.01 -15.87
C ASN A 97 -7.66 -9.05 -14.82
N GLU A 98 -8.93 -9.03 -14.42
CA GLU A 98 -9.48 -9.99 -13.45
C GLU A 98 -9.41 -11.45 -13.95
N SER A 99 -9.32 -11.67 -15.26
CA SER A 99 -9.18 -13.00 -15.87
C SER A 99 -7.71 -13.44 -16.00
N ASP A 100 -6.75 -12.67 -15.46
CA ASP A 100 -5.34 -13.03 -15.53
C ASP A 100 -5.09 -14.40 -14.84
N PRO A 101 -4.48 -15.38 -15.52
CA PRO A 101 -4.20 -16.71 -14.96
C PRO A 101 -3.39 -16.67 -13.66
N TYR A 102 -2.64 -15.58 -13.42
CA TYR A 102 -1.96 -15.33 -12.15
C TYR A 102 -2.89 -15.55 -10.96
N TRP A 103 -4.13 -15.06 -11.03
CA TRP A 103 -5.10 -15.14 -9.94
C TRP A 103 -5.51 -16.56 -9.55
N GLN A 104 -5.34 -17.53 -10.45
CA GLN A 104 -5.57 -18.96 -10.15
C GLN A 104 -4.39 -19.58 -9.38
N THR A 105 -3.23 -18.95 -9.42
CA THR A 105 -1.96 -19.46 -8.88
C THR A 105 -1.35 -18.56 -7.80
N ALA A 106 -2.02 -17.44 -7.48
CA ALA A 106 -1.55 -16.45 -6.53
C ALA A 106 -1.23 -17.13 -5.19
N LYS A 107 0.00 -16.96 -4.73
CA LYS A 107 0.46 -17.60 -3.50
C LYS A 107 -0.12 -16.88 -2.31
N GLN A 108 -0.20 -17.60 -1.19
CA GLN A 108 -0.62 -17.00 0.06
C GLN A 108 0.30 -15.85 0.51
N SER A 109 1.57 -15.81 0.06
CA SER A 109 2.54 -14.74 0.32
C SER A 109 2.43 -13.53 -0.61
N ASP A 110 1.63 -13.63 -1.69
CA ASP A 110 1.41 -12.54 -2.64
C ASP A 110 0.38 -11.60 -2.03
N HIS A 111 0.91 -10.62 -1.32
CA HIS A 111 0.12 -9.77 -0.45
C HIS A 111 -0.02 -8.38 -1.04
N LEU A 112 -1.11 -7.75 -0.63
CA LEU A 112 -1.29 -6.31 -0.70
C LEU A 112 -1.48 -5.83 0.72
N VAL A 113 -0.65 -4.90 1.18
CA VAL A 113 -0.67 -4.36 2.54
C VAL A 113 -0.97 -2.87 2.43
N LEU A 114 -2.15 -2.46 2.86
CA LEU A 114 -2.49 -1.04 2.99
C LEU A 114 -2.17 -0.58 4.41
N ILE A 115 -1.38 0.49 4.52
CA ILE A 115 -0.89 1.03 5.78
C ILE A 115 -1.35 2.48 5.93
N PRO A 116 -2.41 2.73 6.71
CA PRO A 116 -2.86 4.08 7.06
C PRO A 116 -1.82 4.77 7.93
N LEU A 117 -1.22 5.86 7.46
CA LEU A 117 -0.15 6.52 8.23
C LEU A 117 -0.67 7.24 9.46
N LYS A 118 -1.92 7.71 9.46
CA LYS A 118 -2.52 8.39 10.63
C LYS A 118 -2.58 7.51 11.88
N ASP A 119 -2.65 6.19 11.70
CA ASP A 119 -2.78 5.25 12.80
C ASP A 119 -1.40 4.85 13.38
N HIS A 120 -0.33 5.13 12.64
CA HIS A 120 1.03 4.67 12.96
C HIS A 120 2.08 5.78 13.04
N CYS A 121 1.74 6.99 12.58
CA CYS A 121 2.63 8.14 12.56
C CYS A 121 1.85 9.39 12.98
N ASN A 122 2.35 10.06 14.01
CA ASN A 122 1.86 11.34 14.50
C ASN A 122 2.69 12.51 13.96
N THR A 123 3.92 12.24 13.53
CA THR A 123 4.89 13.25 13.09
C THR A 123 5.54 12.88 11.76
N GLY A 124 6.12 13.88 11.09
CA GLY A 124 6.87 13.64 9.86
C GLY A 124 8.11 12.77 10.07
N ASP A 125 8.80 12.90 11.20
CA ASP A 125 9.97 12.09 11.53
C ASP A 125 9.61 10.60 11.72
N GLU A 126 8.43 10.33 12.25
CA GLU A 126 7.87 8.97 12.34
C GLU A 126 7.61 8.40 10.94
N VAL A 127 7.09 9.20 10.00
CA VAL A 127 6.92 8.80 8.59
C VAL A 127 8.28 8.45 7.95
N VAL A 128 9.32 9.26 8.18
CA VAL A 128 10.66 8.97 7.65
C VAL A 128 11.23 7.67 8.23
N THR A 129 11.06 7.48 9.54
CA THR A 129 11.49 6.25 10.22
C THR A 129 10.74 5.02 9.71
N PHE A 130 9.43 5.15 9.49
CA PHE A 130 8.59 4.12 8.92
C PHE A 130 9.07 3.71 7.52
N ILE A 131 9.28 4.69 6.63
CA ILE A 131 9.78 4.47 5.28
C ILE A 131 11.12 3.72 5.31
N ARG A 132 12.04 4.11 6.21
CA ARG A 132 13.33 3.44 6.34
C ARG A 132 13.17 1.96 6.69
N LYS A 133 12.31 1.60 7.66
CA LYS A 133 12.03 0.20 8.02
C LYS A 133 11.50 -0.60 6.83
N VAL A 134 10.56 -0.03 6.07
CA VAL A 134 10.03 -0.66 4.84
C VAL A 134 11.15 -0.99 3.86
N PHE A 135 12.05 -0.04 3.60
CA PHE A 135 13.16 -0.26 2.66
C PHE A 135 14.24 -1.20 3.19
N GLU A 136 14.44 -1.29 4.50
CA GLU A 136 15.32 -2.32 5.11
C GLU A 136 14.79 -3.73 4.88
N ASP A 137 13.47 -3.92 4.97
CA ASP A 137 12.82 -5.21 4.72
C ASP A 137 12.79 -5.58 3.23
N ILE A 138 12.56 -4.60 2.35
CA ILE A 138 12.70 -4.74 0.89
C ILE A 138 14.13 -5.15 0.52
N LYS A 139 15.14 -4.45 1.06
CA LYS A 139 16.55 -4.78 0.86
C LYS A 139 16.88 -6.21 1.30
N SER A 140 16.23 -6.66 2.37
CA SER A 140 16.36 -8.01 2.90
C SER A 140 15.50 -9.05 2.18
N LYS A 141 14.75 -8.65 1.14
CA LYS A 141 13.86 -9.48 0.32
C LYS A 141 12.84 -10.28 1.15
N LYS A 142 12.31 -9.67 2.21
CA LYS A 142 11.30 -10.32 3.07
C LYS A 142 9.97 -10.45 2.35
N ALA A 143 9.16 -11.43 2.73
CA ALA A 143 7.74 -11.42 2.36
C ALA A 143 7.06 -10.22 3.06
N LEU A 144 6.04 -9.63 2.43
CA LEU A 144 5.37 -8.44 2.98
C LEU A 144 4.81 -8.68 4.39
N ILE A 145 4.37 -9.91 4.70
CA ILE A 145 3.86 -10.27 6.02
C ILE A 145 4.94 -10.27 7.12
N ASP A 146 6.20 -10.42 6.73
CA ASP A 146 7.35 -10.44 7.64
C ASP A 146 8.01 -9.05 7.77
N PHE A 147 7.40 -8.01 7.19
CA PHE A 147 7.89 -6.64 7.33
C PHE A 147 7.73 -6.21 8.79
N GLN A 148 8.73 -5.51 9.31
CA GLN A 148 8.77 -4.97 10.67
C GLN A 148 7.57 -4.09 10.93
N VAL A 149 7.24 -3.21 9.99
CA VAL A 149 6.08 -2.32 10.09
C VAL A 149 4.77 -3.10 10.21
N VAL A 150 4.65 -4.24 9.50
CA VAL A 150 3.45 -5.11 9.59
C VAL A 150 3.41 -5.83 10.94
N GLY A 151 4.55 -6.28 11.45
CA GLY A 151 4.65 -6.88 12.78
C GLY A 151 4.31 -5.91 13.92
N GLU A 152 4.71 -4.64 13.80
CA GLU A 152 4.39 -3.58 14.76
C GLU A 152 2.89 -3.23 14.78
N MET A 153 2.21 -3.42 13.64
CA MET A 153 0.76 -3.24 13.53
C MET A 153 -0.03 -4.40 14.15
N SER A 154 0.54 -5.61 14.26
CA SER A 154 -0.20 -6.80 14.73
C SER A 154 0.44 -7.48 15.94
N PRO A 155 0.25 -6.95 17.17
CA PRO A 155 0.81 -7.55 18.39
C PRO A 155 0.24 -8.95 18.71
N ASN A 156 -0.89 -9.34 18.10
CA ASN A 156 -1.49 -10.66 18.25
C ASN A 156 -1.57 -11.38 16.89
N ARG A 157 -0.49 -12.09 16.51
CA ARG A 157 -0.35 -12.89 15.26
C ARG A 157 -1.40 -14.00 15.03
N GLY A 158 -2.51 -14.04 15.77
CA GLY A 158 -3.44 -15.17 15.83
C GLY A 158 -4.92 -14.89 15.54
N LYS A 159 -5.37 -13.65 15.30
CA LYS A 159 -6.80 -13.40 15.04
C LYS A 159 -7.05 -12.14 14.21
N ALA A 160 -6.52 -12.20 13.00
CA ALA A 160 -6.77 -11.33 11.86
C ALA A 160 -5.99 -10.01 11.82
N PHE A 161 -4.92 -9.98 11.02
CA PHE A 161 -4.81 -9.25 9.75
C PHE A 161 -5.68 -7.98 9.53
N LEU A 162 -5.90 -7.19 10.57
CA LEU A 162 -6.93 -6.13 10.54
C LEU A 162 -6.40 -4.72 10.82
N ASP A 163 -5.15 -4.58 11.28
CA ASP A 163 -4.57 -3.25 11.49
C ASP A 163 -3.79 -2.76 10.27
N GLY A 164 -3.21 -3.67 9.49
CA GLY A 164 -2.92 -3.46 8.08
C GLY A 164 -3.92 -4.27 7.30
N LEU A 165 -4.71 -3.64 6.44
CA LEU A 165 -5.62 -4.37 5.58
C LEU A 165 -4.77 -5.18 4.60
N VAL A 166 -4.38 -6.38 5.02
CA VAL A 166 -3.63 -7.27 4.14
C VAL A 166 -4.64 -8.05 3.36
N LEU A 167 -4.88 -7.52 2.17
CA LEU A 167 -5.76 -8.12 1.22
C LEU A 167 -5.06 -9.32 0.63
N ARG A 168 -5.72 -10.47 0.77
CA ARG A 168 -5.46 -11.60 -0.12
C ARG A 168 -6.25 -11.32 -1.40
N PRO A 169 -5.70 -11.53 -2.59
CA PRO A 169 -6.51 -11.45 -3.78
C PRO A 169 -7.67 -12.46 -3.70
N THR A 170 -8.91 -11.97 -3.76
CA THR A 170 -10.12 -12.81 -3.83
C THR A 170 -10.45 -13.13 -5.28
N PHE A 171 -10.74 -14.41 -5.54
CA PHE A 171 -10.83 -15.04 -6.85
C PHE A 171 -12.09 -14.71 -7.69
N MET A 172 -13.00 -13.80 -7.29
CA MET A 172 -14.35 -13.76 -7.88
C MET A 172 -14.98 -12.38 -8.11
N GLY A 173 -14.18 -11.32 -8.28
CA GLY A 173 -14.74 -9.97 -8.52
C GLY A 173 -15.55 -9.40 -7.33
N VAL A 174 -15.55 -10.10 -6.19
CA VAL A 174 -16.05 -9.58 -4.92
C VAL A 174 -14.94 -8.72 -4.34
N GLY A 175 -15.10 -7.41 -4.48
CA GLY A 175 -14.18 -6.46 -3.90
C GLY A 175 -14.16 -6.49 -2.38
N PHE A 176 -13.11 -5.91 -1.80
CA PHE A 176 -13.00 -5.71 -0.37
C PHE A 176 -13.88 -4.55 0.06
N ASP A 177 -15.03 -4.87 0.63
CA ASP A 177 -15.89 -3.87 1.27
C ASP A 177 -15.31 -3.48 2.63
N LEU A 178 -14.67 -2.31 2.67
CA LEU A 178 -14.10 -1.76 3.89
C LEU A 178 -15.18 -1.46 4.95
N LYS A 179 -16.46 -1.39 4.58
CA LYS A 179 -17.59 -1.24 5.52
C LYS A 179 -17.83 -2.48 6.38
N THR A 180 -17.14 -3.60 6.13
CA THR A 180 -17.13 -4.78 7.02
C THR A 180 -16.02 -4.73 8.09
N LEU A 181 -15.06 -3.79 7.96
CA LEU A 181 -14.03 -3.50 8.96
C LEU A 181 -14.48 -2.72 10.23
N PRO A 182 -15.60 -1.95 10.27
CA PRO A 182 -16.02 -1.17 11.43
C PRO A 182 -16.28 -1.99 12.70
N GLU A 183 -16.54 -3.30 12.60
CA GLU A 183 -16.64 -4.16 13.79
C GLU A 183 -15.30 -4.37 14.51
N LEU A 184 -14.18 -4.03 13.87
CA LEU A 184 -12.82 -4.27 14.38
C LEU A 184 -12.11 -3.04 14.91
N PHE A 185 -12.33 -1.87 14.32
CA PHE A 185 -11.78 -0.62 14.82
C PHE A 185 -12.61 0.00 15.97
N ARG A 186 -13.82 -0.52 16.21
CA ARG A 186 -14.71 0.01 17.24
C ARG A 186 -14.49 -0.65 18.61
N ARG A 187 -13.29 -0.50 19.18
CA ARG A 187 -13.12 -0.52 20.65
C ARG A 187 -11.86 0.20 21.14
N LYS A 188 -11.94 1.54 21.24
CA LYS A 188 -11.40 2.27 22.40
C LYS A 188 -11.95 3.70 22.48
N LYS A 189 -13.07 3.85 23.19
CA LYS A 189 -13.35 5.02 24.04
C LYS A 189 -14.48 4.69 25.02
N ARG A 190 -14.12 3.92 26.05
CA ARG A 190 -14.50 4.04 27.48
C ARG A 190 -14.22 2.72 28.18
#